data_AF-A0A7R8W9L6-F1
#
_entry.id   AF-A0A7R8W9L6-F1
#
_cell.length_a   1.000
_cell.length_b   1.000
_cell.length_c   1.000
_cell.angle_alpha   90.00
_cell.angle_beta   90.00
_cell.angle_gamma   90.00
#
_symmetry.space_group_name_H-M   'P 1'
#
loop_
_entity.id
_entity.type
_entity.pdbx_description
1 polymer ?
#
loop_
_entity_poly.entity_id
_entity_poly.type
_entity_poly.pdbx_seq_one_letter_code
_entity_poly.pdbx_strand_id
1 'polypeptide(L)'
;MALNDSEVIFNGGFQGSKKSEKFSSDTMDSDDATWILTSSFIVFTMQTGFALLESGAVTIKNSTNILIKSMIDVVLGGLAYWMFGFDIDKKEFAKPPAFGDPQLAVLGCLFLWSGSLGLNCGATFGVVGSKYHYAGRAAVSTLNGTFGGGLIGIFFSLAAFRDFDITAIIYGILAGLVSTNGGCAYYEPWEALVIGIVGSLMVNVFIYFIRYLKIEDPVRAISVHGVGGLWGTIAAALFGLEEYSLGFQKTAGLFRGGPIRLLGIQFLGILSVSAWSVLTTFALLWTINKFIRTFRIQPWEEILGADLCEHGVRHDDILDYEEKFKALKARGFHWETRPWIEKLHSNLQVPPEAPSQLGTGAAINKTESFVRYFHDL
;
A
#
# COMPACT_ATOMS: atom_id res chain seq x y z
N MET A 1 31.59 52.69 -61.11
CA MET A 1 32.08 54.05 -60.82
C MET A 1 32.33 54.09 -59.31
N ALA A 2 33.61 54.20 -58.90
CA ALA A 2 34.21 54.52 -57.58
C ALA A 2 33.58 53.89 -56.29
N LEU A 3 34.27 53.02 -55.53
CA LEU A 3 35.44 53.20 -54.62
C LEU A 3 35.16 53.97 -53.31
N ASN A 4 35.42 53.27 -52.18
CA ASN A 4 36.18 53.63 -50.94
C ASN A 4 35.96 54.99 -50.28
N ASP A 5 36.15 55.23 -48.98
CA ASP A 5 36.60 54.52 -47.77
C ASP A 5 36.39 55.54 -46.63
N SER A 6 36.33 55.09 -45.37
CA SER A 6 37.32 55.48 -44.33
C SER A 6 36.75 55.39 -42.91
N GLU A 7 37.27 54.42 -42.17
CA GLU A 7 37.27 54.32 -40.70
C GLU A 7 37.92 55.56 -40.06
N VAL A 8 37.40 56.01 -38.90
CA VAL A 8 38.23 56.45 -37.75
C VAL A 8 37.52 56.09 -36.44
N ILE A 9 38.33 55.58 -35.52
CA ILE A 9 38.05 54.93 -34.24
C ILE A 9 38.13 55.94 -33.05
N PHE A 10 37.54 55.57 -31.90
CA PHE A 10 37.81 55.97 -30.50
C PHE A 10 37.12 57.22 -29.91
N ASN A 11 36.12 56.99 -29.03
CA ASN A 11 36.26 57.25 -27.58
C ASN A 11 35.08 56.67 -26.77
N GLY A 12 35.38 56.25 -25.54
CA GLY A 12 34.63 55.29 -24.73
C GLY A 12 33.32 55.74 -24.11
N GLY A 13 32.52 54.75 -23.67
CA GLY A 13 31.32 54.97 -22.88
C GLY A 13 30.48 53.71 -22.71
N PHE A 14 30.79 52.90 -21.70
CA PHE A 14 29.95 51.80 -21.22
C PHE A 14 28.56 52.35 -20.82
N GLN A 15 27.49 51.95 -21.52
CA GLN A 15 26.16 51.87 -20.90
C GLN A 15 25.17 51.00 -21.71
N GLY A 16 25.10 49.74 -21.28
CA GLY A 16 23.90 48.91 -21.13
C GLY A 16 22.76 49.00 -22.16
N SER A 17 22.79 48.07 -23.12
CA SER A 17 21.57 47.53 -23.73
C SER A 17 21.77 46.03 -24.02
N LYS A 18 21.85 45.23 -22.95
CA LYS A 18 21.54 43.79 -23.02
C LYS A 18 20.24 43.57 -22.26
N LYS A 19 19.11 43.62 -22.97
CA LYS A 19 17.89 42.97 -22.49
C LYS A 19 18.18 41.48 -22.53
N SER A 20 18.31 40.91 -21.35
CA SER A 20 18.57 39.49 -21.09
C SER A 20 17.56 38.61 -21.84
N GLU A 21 18.04 37.80 -22.78
CA GLU A 21 17.48 36.46 -22.95
C GLU A 21 17.77 35.71 -21.66
N LYS A 22 16.84 35.83 -20.71
CA LYS A 22 16.82 34.99 -19.52
C LYS A 22 16.31 33.65 -20.02
N PHE A 23 17.23 32.72 -20.26
CA PHE A 23 16.95 31.30 -20.34
C PHE A 23 16.05 30.96 -19.15
N SER A 24 14.76 30.74 -19.39
CA SER A 24 13.82 30.33 -18.36
C SER A 24 14.24 28.94 -17.94
N SER A 25 14.98 28.87 -16.84
CA SER A 25 15.14 27.65 -16.06
C SER A 25 13.76 26.99 -15.92
N ASP A 26 13.67 25.70 -16.24
CA ASP A 26 12.53 24.82 -15.94
C ASP A 26 12.27 24.80 -14.42
N THR A 27 11.72 25.88 -13.90
CA THR A 27 11.29 25.98 -12.51
C THR A 27 9.90 25.39 -12.46
N MET A 28 9.76 24.26 -11.76
CA MET A 28 8.46 23.71 -11.41
C MET A 28 7.56 24.82 -10.88
N ASP A 29 6.39 24.98 -11.48
CA ASP A 29 5.43 26.00 -11.07
C ASP A 29 5.03 25.76 -9.61
N SER A 30 4.80 26.84 -8.84
CA SER A 30 4.41 26.73 -7.43
C SER A 30 3.12 25.95 -7.25
N ASP A 31 2.20 26.01 -8.21
CA ASP A 31 0.94 25.30 -8.18
C ASP A 31 1.14 23.80 -8.45
N ASP A 32 2.03 23.46 -9.39
CA ASP A 32 2.46 22.08 -9.64
C ASP A 32 3.18 21.49 -8.41
N ALA A 33 4.03 22.27 -7.76
CA ALA A 33 4.72 21.87 -6.53
C ALA A 33 3.74 21.63 -5.38
N THR A 34 2.80 22.56 -5.19
CA THR A 34 1.75 22.45 -4.16
C THR A 34 0.88 21.22 -4.40
N TRP A 35 0.54 20.95 -5.66
CA TRP A 35 -0.21 19.77 -6.05
C TRP A 35 0.52 18.46 -5.73
N ILE A 36 1.80 18.36 -6.08
CA ILE A 36 2.62 17.17 -5.81
C ILE A 36 2.79 16.98 -4.30
N LEU A 37 3.05 18.05 -3.54
CA LEU A 37 3.19 17.98 -2.07
C LEU A 37 1.88 17.53 -1.39
N THR A 38 0.75 18.10 -1.81
CA THR A 38 -0.57 17.73 -1.28
C THR A 38 -0.91 16.28 -1.62
N SER A 39 -0.66 15.87 -2.87
CA SER A 39 -0.85 14.49 -3.31
C SER A 39 0.04 13.51 -2.53
N SER A 40 1.29 13.88 -2.28
CA SER A 40 2.24 13.08 -1.50
C SER A 40 1.77 12.89 -0.05
N PHE A 41 1.23 13.94 0.58
CA PHE A 41 0.65 13.83 1.92
C PHE A 41 -0.58 12.93 1.95
N ILE A 42 -1.47 13.05 0.95
CA ILE A 42 -2.65 12.18 0.83
C ILE A 42 -2.21 10.72 0.62
N VAL A 43 -1.21 10.46 -0.22
CA VAL A 43 -0.63 9.12 -0.43
C VAL A 43 -0.01 8.59 0.87
N PHE A 44 0.64 9.43 1.68
CA PHE A 44 1.18 9.01 2.97
C PHE A 44 0.09 8.46 3.91
N THR A 45 -1.14 9.00 3.84
CA THR A 45 -2.27 8.45 4.64
C THR A 45 -2.67 7.02 4.23
N MET A 46 -2.26 6.53 3.05
CA MET A 46 -2.43 5.13 2.68
C MET A 46 -1.66 4.19 3.60
N GLN A 47 -0.56 4.63 4.21
CA GLN A 47 0.18 3.82 5.19
C GLN A 47 -0.68 3.52 6.42
N THR A 48 -1.39 4.53 6.92
CA THR A 48 -2.37 4.36 7.99
C THR A 48 -3.53 3.48 7.53
N GLY A 49 -4.03 3.67 6.30
CA GLY A 49 -5.09 2.86 5.74
C GLY A 49 -4.74 1.38 5.61
N PHE A 50 -3.53 1.07 5.15
CA PHE A 50 -3.00 -0.28 5.09
C PHE A 50 -2.89 -0.89 6.50
N ALA A 51 -2.29 -0.17 7.45
CA ALA A 51 -2.16 -0.65 8.82
C ALA A 51 -3.51 -1.00 9.46
N LEU A 52 -4.54 -0.17 9.24
CA LEU A 52 -5.91 -0.39 9.73
C LEU A 52 -6.62 -1.54 9.00
N LEU A 53 -6.44 -1.63 7.67
CA LEU A 53 -7.01 -2.72 6.87
C LEU A 53 -6.46 -4.06 7.34
N GLU A 54 -5.14 -4.12 7.48
CA GLU A 54 -4.43 -5.30 7.94
C GLU A 54 -4.82 -5.65 9.37
N SER A 55 -4.72 -4.72 10.31
CA SER A 55 -5.03 -4.99 11.72
C SER A 55 -6.48 -5.46 11.95
N GLY A 56 -7.43 -4.99 11.13
CA GLY A 56 -8.81 -5.46 11.13
C GLY A 56 -9.00 -6.82 10.45
N ALA A 57 -8.20 -7.11 9.42
CA ALA A 57 -8.21 -8.38 8.70
C ALA A 57 -7.63 -9.56 9.49
N VAL A 58 -7.03 -9.32 10.66
CA VAL A 58 -6.35 -10.34 11.47
C VAL A 58 -7.03 -10.67 12.77
N THR A 59 -6.84 -11.91 13.23
CA THR A 59 -7.24 -12.32 14.59
C THR A 59 -6.69 -11.36 15.64
N ILE A 60 -7.50 -11.03 16.65
CA ILE A 60 -7.18 -10.05 17.70
C ILE A 60 -5.83 -10.28 18.39
N LYS A 61 -5.42 -11.55 18.56
CA LYS A 61 -4.13 -11.96 19.12
C LYS A 61 -2.88 -11.53 18.33
N ASN A 62 -3.06 -10.95 17.14
CA ASN A 62 -1.99 -10.52 16.23
C ASN A 62 -2.15 -9.06 15.76
N SER A 63 -3.20 -8.36 16.21
CA SER A 63 -3.58 -7.05 15.67
C SER A 63 -2.56 -5.97 16.06
N THR A 64 -2.08 -5.99 17.31
CA THR A 64 -1.08 -5.03 17.81
C THR A 64 0.25 -5.19 17.10
N ASN A 65 0.68 -6.43 16.87
CA ASN A 65 1.92 -6.73 16.19
C ASN A 65 1.95 -6.15 14.77
N ILE A 66 0.82 -6.19 14.08
CA ILE A 66 0.70 -5.65 12.73
C ILE A 66 0.81 -4.14 12.72
N LEU A 67 0.11 -3.45 13.63
CA LEU A 67 0.21 -2.01 13.75
C LEU A 67 1.66 -1.57 14.02
N ILE A 68 2.37 -2.26 14.91
CA ILE A 68 3.78 -1.99 15.21
C ILE A 68 4.66 -2.24 13.97
N LYS A 69 4.45 -3.34 13.24
CA LYS A 69 5.18 -3.64 12.00
C LYS A 69 4.93 -2.58 10.91
N SER A 70 3.71 -2.07 10.78
CA SER A 70 3.40 -0.97 9.86
C SER A 70 4.10 0.33 10.27
N MET A 71 4.18 0.65 11.58
CA MET A 71 4.94 1.81 12.05
C MET A 71 6.44 1.67 11.76
N ILE A 72 6.99 0.47 11.95
CA ILE A 72 8.39 0.16 11.62
C ILE A 72 8.62 0.29 10.11
N ASP A 73 7.70 -0.15 9.24
CA ASP A 73 7.83 0.01 7.78
C ASP A 73 7.89 1.48 7.36
N VAL A 74 7.10 2.36 7.98
CA VAL A 74 7.16 3.79 7.65
C VAL A 74 8.55 4.36 7.96
N VAL A 75 9.11 4.02 9.13
CA VAL A 75 10.42 4.51 9.57
C VAL A 75 11.55 3.89 8.74
N LEU A 76 11.60 2.57 8.64
CA LEU A 76 12.64 1.87 7.89
C LEU A 76 12.52 2.11 6.38
N GLY A 77 11.32 2.21 5.85
CA GLY A 77 11.06 2.55 4.46
C GLY A 77 11.47 3.98 4.12
N GLY A 78 11.18 4.95 4.99
CA GLY A 78 11.65 6.33 4.83
C GLY A 78 13.18 6.42 4.92
N LEU A 79 13.79 5.74 5.88
CA LEU A 79 15.25 5.67 6.02
C LEU A 79 15.91 4.94 4.85
N ALA A 80 15.36 3.83 4.38
CA ALA A 80 15.86 3.10 3.22
C ALA A 80 15.73 3.92 1.94
N TYR A 81 14.61 4.64 1.75
CA TYR A 81 14.47 5.58 0.65
C TYR A 81 15.50 6.71 0.73
N TRP A 82 15.77 7.23 1.93
CA TRP A 82 16.80 8.26 2.12
C TRP A 82 18.23 7.74 1.90
N MET A 83 18.53 6.51 2.32
CA MET A 83 19.87 5.89 2.19
C MET A 83 20.14 5.32 0.79
N PHE A 84 19.11 4.80 0.12
CA PHE A 84 19.23 3.98 -1.10
C PHE A 84 18.22 4.35 -2.21
N GLY A 85 17.17 5.11 -1.89
CA GLY A 85 16.03 5.39 -2.78
C GLY A 85 16.29 6.38 -3.91
N PHE A 86 17.50 6.94 -4.00
CA PHE A 86 17.93 7.62 -5.24
C PHE A 86 18.51 6.65 -6.28
N ASP A 87 18.72 5.36 -5.97
CA ASP A 87 19.25 4.41 -6.97
C ASP A 87 18.71 2.97 -6.92
N ILE A 88 18.13 2.43 -5.83
CA ILE A 88 17.62 1.04 -5.83
C ILE A 88 16.41 0.87 -4.90
N ASP A 89 15.21 0.78 -5.49
CA ASP A 89 13.92 0.58 -4.79
C ASP A 89 13.50 -0.90 -4.77
N LYS A 90 13.21 -1.47 -3.58
CA LYS A 90 12.24 -2.57 -3.30
C LYS A 90 11.94 -2.76 -1.79
N LYS A 91 10.66 -3.00 -1.44
CA LYS A 91 10.13 -3.34 -0.08
C LYS A 91 9.41 -4.72 -0.04
N GLU A 92 9.24 -5.30 1.16
CA GLU A 92 8.49 -6.57 1.43
C GLU A 92 7.52 -6.49 2.64
N PHE A 93 6.50 -7.37 2.67
CA PHE A 93 5.40 -7.45 3.67
C PHE A 93 5.15 -8.89 4.21
N ALA A 94 4.44 -9.01 5.35
CA ALA A 94 4.21 -10.25 6.13
C ALA A 94 2.72 -10.65 6.35
N LYS A 95 2.48 -11.91 6.77
CA LYS A 95 1.20 -12.68 6.72
C LYS A 95 0.19 -12.49 7.88
N PRO A 96 -1.12 -12.57 7.60
CA PRO A 96 -2.10 -13.09 8.60
C PRO A 96 -3.28 -14.10 8.30
N PRO A 97 -3.96 -14.65 9.33
CA PRO A 97 -5.22 -15.40 9.19
C PRO A 97 -6.47 -14.59 9.64
N ALA A 98 -7.66 -15.15 9.41
CA ALA A 98 -9.00 -14.53 9.40
C ALA A 98 -9.37 -13.45 10.47
N PHE A 99 -10.23 -12.51 10.04
CA PHE A 99 -10.71 -11.26 10.69
C PHE A 99 -10.83 -11.25 12.21
N GLY A 100 -10.34 -10.17 12.82
CA GLY A 100 -10.51 -9.87 14.25
C GLY A 100 -11.32 -8.61 14.52
N ASP A 101 -11.25 -7.59 13.66
CA ASP A 101 -12.02 -6.33 13.81
C ASP A 101 -12.49 -5.78 12.43
N PRO A 102 -13.74 -6.05 12.03
CA PRO A 102 -14.30 -5.56 10.78
C PRO A 102 -14.37 -4.02 10.67
N GLN A 103 -14.51 -3.31 11.80
CA GLN A 103 -14.63 -1.85 11.81
C GLN A 103 -13.31 -1.20 11.41
N LEU A 104 -12.18 -1.71 11.94
CA LEU A 104 -10.84 -1.26 11.54
C LEU A 104 -10.57 -1.57 10.06
N ALA A 105 -11.00 -2.73 9.57
CA ALA A 105 -10.84 -3.08 8.17
C ALA A 105 -11.58 -2.12 7.22
N VAL A 106 -12.83 -1.77 7.56
CA VAL A 106 -13.63 -0.79 6.80
C VAL A 106 -12.97 0.59 6.84
N LEU A 107 -12.50 1.03 8.02
CA LEU A 107 -11.80 2.32 8.14
C LEU A 107 -10.52 2.34 7.30
N GLY A 108 -9.75 1.26 7.32
CA GLY A 108 -8.57 1.10 6.48
C GLY A 108 -8.87 1.19 4.99
N CYS A 109 -9.95 0.55 4.54
CA CYS A 109 -10.45 0.67 3.16
C CYS A 109 -10.76 2.12 2.78
N LEU A 110 -11.37 2.91 3.67
CA LEU A 110 -11.69 4.32 3.40
C LEU A 110 -10.43 5.18 3.27
N PHE A 111 -9.43 4.97 4.12
CA PHE A 111 -8.13 5.66 4.02
C PHE A 111 -7.38 5.28 2.73
N LEU A 112 -7.38 4.00 2.35
CA LEU A 112 -6.78 3.54 1.10
C LEU A 112 -7.51 4.12 -0.12
N TRP A 113 -8.84 4.18 -0.07
CA TRP A 113 -9.64 4.74 -1.15
C TRP A 113 -9.38 6.24 -1.34
N SER A 114 -9.38 7.01 -0.25
CA SER A 114 -9.03 8.44 -0.26
C SER A 114 -7.58 8.68 -0.70
N GLY A 115 -6.64 7.93 -0.13
CA GLY A 115 -5.23 8.03 -0.45
C GLY A 115 -4.92 7.73 -1.93
N SER A 116 -5.67 6.79 -2.52
CA SER A 116 -5.51 6.44 -3.94
C SER A 116 -6.03 7.49 -4.90
N LEU A 117 -6.96 8.35 -4.48
CA LEU A 117 -7.30 9.55 -5.24
C LEU A 117 -6.07 10.46 -5.32
N GLY A 118 -5.36 10.69 -4.21
CA GLY A 118 -4.09 11.41 -4.21
C GLY A 118 -3.03 10.74 -5.10
N LEU A 119 -2.95 9.41 -5.08
CA LEU A 119 -2.00 8.65 -5.91
C LEU A 119 -2.25 8.84 -7.41
N ASN A 120 -3.49 8.64 -7.85
CA ASN A 120 -3.86 8.69 -9.27
C ASN A 120 -3.89 10.11 -9.81
N CYS A 121 -4.40 11.07 -9.03
CA CYS A 121 -4.42 12.47 -9.40
C CYS A 121 -2.99 13.07 -9.37
N GLY A 122 -2.17 12.68 -8.39
CA GLY A 122 -0.79 13.12 -8.25
C GLY A 122 0.15 12.59 -9.34
N ALA A 123 -0.15 11.43 -9.93
CA ALA A 123 0.61 10.84 -11.05
C ALA A 123 0.60 11.68 -12.36
N THR A 124 -0.16 12.77 -12.38
CA THR A 124 -0.14 13.77 -13.47
C THR A 124 1.00 14.78 -13.33
N PHE A 125 1.69 14.80 -12.19
CA PHE A 125 2.84 15.67 -11.89
C PHE A 125 2.57 17.18 -12.05
N GLY A 126 1.31 17.59 -11.91
CA GLY A 126 0.93 18.99 -11.92
C GLY A 126 -0.51 19.24 -12.31
N VAL A 127 -0.91 20.51 -12.22
CA VAL A 127 -2.24 21.02 -12.57
C VAL A 127 -2.18 22.23 -13.50
N VAL A 128 -1.01 22.84 -13.67
CA VAL A 128 -0.82 24.02 -14.49
C VAL A 128 -1.01 23.71 -15.99
N GLY A 129 -1.54 24.69 -16.73
CA GLY A 129 -1.79 24.55 -18.16
C GLY A 129 -2.94 23.59 -18.42
N SER A 130 -2.70 22.52 -19.20
CA SER A 130 -3.70 21.48 -19.48
C SER A 130 -3.65 20.28 -18.54
N LYS A 131 -2.71 20.26 -17.57
CA LYS A 131 -2.48 19.11 -16.69
C LYS A 131 -3.67 18.83 -15.77
N TYR A 132 -4.41 19.86 -15.32
CA TYR A 132 -5.59 19.68 -14.48
C TYR A 132 -6.68 18.80 -15.12
N HIS A 133 -6.78 18.76 -16.46
CA HIS A 133 -7.72 17.87 -17.14
C HIS A 133 -7.39 16.40 -16.91
N TYR A 134 -6.09 16.05 -16.92
CA TYR A 134 -5.63 14.69 -16.62
C TYR A 134 -5.92 14.34 -15.16
N ALA A 135 -5.69 15.27 -14.23
CA ALA A 135 -5.94 15.06 -12.81
C ALA A 135 -7.43 14.85 -12.54
N GLY A 136 -8.29 15.69 -13.13
CA GLY A 136 -9.74 15.55 -13.02
C GLY A 136 -10.25 14.23 -13.61
N ARG A 137 -9.73 13.83 -14.78
CA ARG A 137 -10.07 12.52 -15.37
C ARG A 137 -9.62 11.36 -14.50
N ALA A 138 -8.38 11.40 -13.99
CA ALA A 138 -7.86 10.39 -13.07
C ALA A 138 -8.74 10.24 -11.82
N ALA A 139 -9.21 11.34 -11.25
CA ALA A 139 -10.12 11.33 -10.10
C ALA A 139 -11.44 10.61 -10.43
N VAL A 140 -12.11 11.02 -11.51
CA VAL A 140 -13.42 10.48 -11.89
C VAL A 140 -13.32 9.01 -12.30
N SER A 141 -12.30 8.65 -13.09
CA SER A 141 -12.06 7.27 -13.48
C SER A 141 -11.76 6.38 -12.27
N THR A 142 -10.99 6.86 -11.29
CA THR A 142 -10.71 6.12 -10.05
C THR A 142 -12.01 5.86 -9.28
N LEU A 143 -12.83 6.89 -9.07
CA LEU A 143 -14.12 6.75 -8.37
C LEU A 143 -15.06 5.79 -9.10
N ASN A 144 -15.21 5.94 -10.41
CA ASN A 144 -16.05 5.05 -11.20
C ASN A 144 -15.56 3.60 -11.16
N GLY A 145 -14.25 3.38 -11.24
CA GLY A 145 -13.64 2.06 -11.04
C GLY A 145 -13.99 1.44 -9.70
N THR A 146 -13.87 2.22 -8.62
CA THR A 146 -14.21 1.76 -7.27
C THR A 146 -15.70 1.50 -7.08
N PHE A 147 -16.58 2.30 -7.70
CA PHE A 147 -18.02 2.08 -7.67
C PHE A 147 -18.38 0.77 -8.39
N GLY A 148 -17.79 0.54 -9.56
CA GLY A 148 -17.94 -0.71 -10.30
C GLY A 148 -17.46 -1.91 -9.50
N GLY A 149 -16.30 -1.77 -8.84
CA GLY A 149 -15.74 -2.80 -8.00
C GLY A 149 -16.58 -3.12 -6.75
N GLY A 150 -17.09 -2.08 -6.08
CA GLY A 150 -17.95 -2.20 -4.90
C GLY A 150 -19.33 -2.79 -5.22
N LEU A 151 -19.93 -2.41 -6.36
CA LEU A 151 -21.17 -3.05 -6.84
C LEU A 151 -20.98 -4.55 -7.02
N ILE A 152 -19.88 -4.97 -7.66
CA ILE A 152 -19.57 -6.39 -7.80
C ILE A 152 -19.30 -7.04 -6.46
N GLY A 153 -18.62 -6.37 -5.52
CA GLY A 153 -18.44 -6.89 -4.16
C GLY A 153 -19.77 -7.20 -3.48
N ILE A 154 -20.76 -6.30 -3.59
CA ILE A 154 -22.12 -6.48 -3.05
C ILE A 154 -22.84 -7.62 -3.75
N PHE A 155 -22.92 -7.60 -5.09
CA PHE A 155 -23.68 -8.62 -5.84
C PHE A 155 -23.04 -10.00 -5.73
N PHE A 156 -21.71 -10.08 -5.76
CA PHE A 156 -20.97 -11.32 -5.55
C PHE A 156 -21.25 -11.87 -4.16
N SER A 157 -21.23 -11.02 -3.13
CA SER A 157 -21.57 -11.42 -1.77
C SER A 157 -22.98 -12.01 -1.65
N LEU A 158 -23.97 -11.31 -2.21
CA LEU A 158 -25.36 -11.77 -2.19
C LEU A 158 -25.54 -13.08 -2.97
N ALA A 159 -24.82 -13.25 -4.09
CA ALA A 159 -24.90 -14.46 -4.91
C ALA A 159 -24.21 -15.67 -4.25
N ALA A 160 -23.01 -15.47 -3.69
CA ALA A 160 -22.19 -16.53 -3.12
C ALA A 160 -22.61 -16.92 -1.70
N PHE A 161 -22.99 -15.94 -0.88
CA PHE A 161 -23.22 -16.12 0.56
C PHE A 161 -24.65 -15.87 1.01
N ARG A 162 -25.50 -15.29 0.15
CA ARG A 162 -26.86 -14.85 0.52
C ARG A 162 -26.89 -13.83 1.67
N ASP A 163 -25.79 -13.12 1.88
CA ASP A 163 -25.60 -12.08 2.90
C ASP A 163 -24.65 -10.98 2.39
N PHE A 164 -24.47 -9.89 3.15
CA PHE A 164 -23.50 -8.83 2.91
C PHE A 164 -22.18 -9.11 3.66
N ASP A 165 -21.33 -9.94 3.05
CA ASP A 165 -19.96 -10.18 3.46
C ASP A 165 -19.11 -8.92 3.23
N ILE A 166 -18.68 -8.34 4.34
CA ILE A 166 -17.83 -7.14 4.40
C ILE A 166 -16.54 -7.35 3.58
N THR A 167 -16.00 -8.56 3.61
CA THR A 167 -14.78 -8.94 2.91
C THR A 167 -14.91 -8.77 1.40
N ALA A 168 -15.93 -9.36 0.78
CA ALA A 168 -16.18 -9.27 -0.65
C ALA A 168 -16.40 -7.82 -1.10
N ILE A 169 -17.03 -7.00 -0.26
CA ILE A 169 -17.27 -5.58 -0.52
C ILE A 169 -15.96 -4.78 -0.46
N ILE A 170 -15.18 -4.88 0.63
CA ILE A 170 -13.89 -4.19 0.80
C ILE A 170 -12.94 -4.55 -0.35
N TYR A 171 -12.73 -5.85 -0.56
CA TYR A 171 -11.78 -6.30 -1.59
C TYR A 171 -12.31 -6.08 -3.01
N GLY A 172 -13.63 -5.97 -3.20
CA GLY A 172 -14.21 -5.53 -4.46
C GLY A 172 -13.91 -4.06 -4.77
N ILE A 173 -14.04 -3.17 -3.79
CA ILE A 173 -13.68 -1.75 -3.93
C ILE A 173 -12.19 -1.61 -4.24
N LEU A 174 -11.32 -2.28 -3.47
CA LEU A 174 -9.88 -2.24 -3.66
C LEU A 174 -9.44 -2.87 -5.00
N ALA A 175 -10.10 -3.93 -5.45
CA ALA A 175 -9.84 -4.52 -6.76
C ALA A 175 -10.20 -3.55 -7.91
N GLY A 176 -11.33 -2.86 -7.81
CA GLY A 176 -11.73 -1.84 -8.79
C GLY A 176 -10.76 -0.66 -8.83
N LEU A 177 -10.25 -0.26 -7.66
CA LEU A 177 -9.23 0.76 -7.50
C LEU A 177 -7.93 0.35 -8.21
N VAL A 178 -7.37 -0.80 -7.87
CA VAL A 178 -6.10 -1.27 -8.45
C VAL A 178 -6.22 -1.49 -9.96
N SER A 179 -7.36 -1.99 -10.43
CA SER A 179 -7.61 -2.25 -11.85
C SER A 179 -7.66 -0.97 -12.69
N THR A 180 -8.08 0.16 -12.10
CA THR A 180 -8.11 1.44 -12.83
C THR A 180 -6.80 2.22 -12.73
N ASN A 181 -5.92 1.87 -11.78
CA ASN A 181 -4.67 2.57 -11.49
C ASN A 181 -3.73 2.66 -12.70
N GLY A 182 -3.65 1.60 -13.51
CA GLY A 182 -2.72 1.52 -14.65
C GLY A 182 -3.00 2.51 -15.79
N GLY A 183 -4.18 3.14 -15.83
CA GLY A 183 -4.58 4.05 -16.89
C GLY A 183 -5.66 5.04 -16.48
N CYS A 184 -5.69 5.46 -15.20
CA CYS A 184 -6.76 6.29 -14.63
C CYS A 184 -7.04 7.59 -15.43
N ALA A 185 -6.02 8.24 -15.97
CA ALA A 185 -6.18 9.41 -16.86
C ALA A 185 -6.44 9.04 -18.34
N TYR A 186 -6.18 7.78 -18.71
CA TYR A 186 -6.10 7.28 -20.09
C TYR A 186 -7.42 6.67 -20.61
N TYR A 187 -8.37 6.39 -19.71
CA TYR A 187 -9.69 5.84 -20.04
C TYR A 187 -10.78 6.91 -20.11
N GLU A 188 -11.91 6.60 -20.74
CA GLU A 188 -13.15 7.32 -20.46
C GLU A 188 -13.69 6.97 -19.06
N PRO A 189 -14.34 7.93 -18.37
CA PRO A 189 -14.91 7.70 -17.05
C PRO A 189 -15.85 6.48 -16.97
N TRP A 190 -16.65 6.22 -18.00
CA TRP A 190 -17.56 5.08 -18.01
C TRP A 190 -16.84 3.75 -18.28
N GLU A 191 -15.72 3.76 -19.02
CA GLU A 191 -14.89 2.58 -19.25
C GLU A 191 -14.22 2.16 -17.95
N ALA A 192 -13.80 3.13 -17.13
CA ALA A 192 -13.23 2.87 -15.81
C ALA A 192 -14.20 2.10 -14.90
N LEU A 193 -15.52 2.38 -14.98
CA LEU A 193 -16.55 1.61 -14.28
C LEU A 193 -16.53 0.12 -14.69
N VAL A 194 -16.46 -0.15 -15.99
CA VAL A 194 -16.42 -1.51 -16.54
C VAL A 194 -15.12 -2.22 -16.17
N ILE A 195 -13.99 -1.52 -16.26
CA ILE A 195 -12.68 -2.05 -15.84
C ILE A 195 -12.72 -2.45 -14.36
N GLY A 196 -13.33 -1.62 -13.51
CA GLY A 196 -13.51 -1.91 -12.09
C GLY A 196 -14.42 -3.10 -11.80
N ILE A 197 -15.52 -3.24 -12.55
CA ILE A 197 -16.43 -4.40 -12.50
C ILE A 197 -15.68 -5.69 -12.80
N VAL A 198 -14.96 -5.73 -13.93
CA VAL A 198 -14.22 -6.92 -14.36
C VAL A 198 -13.10 -7.26 -13.37
N GLY A 199 -12.36 -6.24 -12.93
CA GLY A 199 -11.30 -6.40 -11.94
C GLY A 199 -11.79 -6.98 -10.62
N SER A 200 -12.88 -6.43 -10.07
CA SER A 200 -13.48 -6.95 -8.82
C SER A 200 -14.00 -8.37 -8.96
N LEU A 201 -14.60 -8.72 -10.11
CA LEU A 201 -15.05 -10.08 -10.35
C LEU A 201 -13.86 -11.05 -10.40
N MET A 202 -12.79 -10.69 -11.12
CA MET A 202 -11.57 -11.50 -11.21
C MET A 202 -10.94 -11.71 -9.84
N VAL A 203 -10.79 -10.66 -9.04
CA VAL A 203 -10.19 -10.74 -7.70
C VAL A 203 -11.05 -11.57 -6.76
N ASN A 204 -12.36 -11.32 -6.70
CA ASN A 204 -13.26 -12.09 -5.84
C ASN A 204 -13.26 -13.58 -6.20
N VAL A 205 -13.27 -13.94 -7.48
CA VAL A 205 -13.16 -15.35 -7.91
C VAL A 205 -11.78 -15.93 -7.57
N PHE A 206 -10.70 -15.17 -7.81
CA PHE A 206 -9.34 -15.63 -7.60
C PHE A 206 -9.05 -15.93 -6.12
N ILE A 207 -9.62 -15.14 -5.21
CA ILE A 207 -9.55 -15.38 -3.76
C ILE A 207 -10.02 -16.81 -3.41
N TYR A 208 -11.12 -17.31 -4.00
CA TYR A 208 -11.56 -18.68 -3.76
C TYR A 208 -10.66 -19.71 -4.45
N PHE A 209 -10.18 -19.37 -5.64
CA PHE A 209 -9.28 -20.23 -6.39
C PHE A 209 -7.98 -20.51 -5.63
N ILE A 210 -7.34 -19.50 -5.05
CA ILE A 210 -6.11 -19.71 -4.27
C ILE A 210 -6.36 -20.49 -2.97
N ARG A 211 -7.54 -20.33 -2.36
CA ARG A 211 -7.97 -21.10 -1.19
C ARG A 211 -8.18 -22.57 -1.57
N TYR A 212 -8.74 -22.83 -2.75
CA TYR A 212 -8.85 -24.17 -3.31
C TYR A 212 -7.47 -24.81 -3.52
N LEU A 213 -6.48 -24.03 -3.97
CA LEU A 213 -5.08 -24.46 -4.07
C LEU A 213 -4.37 -24.60 -2.72
N LYS A 214 -5.05 -24.32 -1.59
CA LYS A 214 -4.49 -24.30 -0.24
C LYS A 214 -3.27 -23.37 -0.11
N ILE A 215 -3.25 -22.32 -0.93
CA ILE A 215 -2.28 -21.23 -0.84
C ILE A 215 -2.89 -20.15 0.05
N GLU A 216 -2.17 -19.80 1.11
CA GLU A 216 -2.57 -18.71 2.00
C GLU A 216 -2.08 -17.38 1.44
N ASP A 217 -3.00 -16.59 0.87
CA ASP A 217 -2.83 -15.16 0.61
C ASP A 217 -3.60 -14.39 1.68
N PRO A 218 -2.91 -14.01 2.74
CA PRO A 218 -3.57 -13.69 3.99
C PRO A 218 -4.24 -12.31 4.00
N VAL A 219 -3.57 -11.35 3.37
CA VAL A 219 -4.02 -9.97 3.16
C VAL A 219 -4.76 -9.80 1.84
N ARG A 220 -4.82 -10.88 1.05
CA ARG A 220 -5.30 -10.90 -0.34
C ARG A 220 -4.47 -9.99 -1.24
N ALA A 221 -3.17 -9.84 -0.97
CA ALA A 221 -2.28 -8.97 -1.73
C ALA A 221 -2.06 -9.50 -3.15
N ILE A 222 -1.81 -10.81 -3.30
CA ILE A 222 -1.62 -11.41 -4.62
C ILE A 222 -2.93 -11.30 -5.41
N SER A 223 -4.05 -11.51 -4.73
CA SER A 223 -5.37 -11.40 -5.33
C SER A 223 -5.64 -9.97 -5.80
N VAL A 224 -5.57 -8.98 -4.92
CA VAL A 224 -5.93 -7.59 -5.23
C VAL A 224 -4.88 -6.91 -6.12
N HIS A 225 -3.61 -6.95 -5.72
CA HIS A 225 -2.54 -6.25 -6.43
C HIS A 225 -2.00 -7.04 -7.61
N GLY A 226 -1.81 -8.35 -7.46
CA GLY A 226 -1.34 -9.21 -8.54
C GLY A 226 -2.36 -9.33 -9.67
N VAL A 227 -3.57 -9.84 -9.37
CA VAL A 227 -4.61 -10.04 -10.40
C VAL A 227 -5.22 -8.70 -10.84
N GLY A 228 -5.54 -7.80 -9.91
CA GLY A 228 -6.07 -6.49 -10.25
C GLY A 228 -5.07 -5.64 -11.05
N GLY A 229 -3.78 -5.68 -10.70
CA GLY A 229 -2.73 -4.97 -11.44
C GLY A 229 -2.47 -5.56 -12.82
N LEU A 230 -2.51 -6.89 -12.95
CA LEU A 230 -2.45 -7.58 -14.24
C LEU A 230 -3.61 -7.19 -15.14
N TRP A 231 -4.84 -7.17 -14.60
CA TRP A 231 -6.00 -6.73 -15.36
C TRP A 231 -5.90 -5.24 -15.73
N GLY A 232 -5.50 -4.37 -14.80
CA GLY A 232 -5.39 -2.94 -15.07
C GLY A 232 -4.35 -2.57 -16.13
N THR A 233 -3.22 -3.28 -16.17
CA THR A 233 -2.20 -3.10 -17.22
C THR A 233 -2.67 -3.61 -18.58
N ILE A 234 -3.45 -4.69 -18.63
CA ILE A 234 -4.11 -5.15 -19.86
C ILE A 234 -5.19 -4.16 -20.31
N ALA A 235 -6.02 -3.68 -19.37
CA ALA A 235 -7.06 -2.68 -19.64
C ALA A 235 -6.47 -1.41 -20.26
N ALA A 236 -5.27 -0.98 -19.84
CA ALA A 236 -4.53 0.13 -20.43
C ALA A 236 -4.29 -0.06 -21.93
N ALA A 237 -3.86 -1.27 -22.33
CA ALA A 237 -3.66 -1.60 -23.74
C ALA A 237 -4.95 -1.76 -24.54
N LEU A 238 -6.09 -2.02 -23.91
CA LEU A 238 -7.36 -2.24 -24.58
C LEU A 238 -8.14 -0.94 -24.78
N PHE A 239 -8.31 -0.15 -23.72
CA PHE A 239 -9.22 1.00 -23.64
C PHE A 239 -8.54 2.36 -23.82
N GLY A 240 -7.21 2.40 -23.84
CA GLY A 240 -6.44 3.64 -23.88
C GLY A 240 -6.84 4.67 -24.95
N LEU A 241 -6.98 5.93 -24.56
CA LEU A 241 -7.29 7.05 -25.44
C LEU A 241 -6.00 7.79 -25.86
N GLU A 242 -5.70 7.79 -27.16
CA GLU A 242 -4.47 8.40 -27.70
C GLU A 242 -4.23 9.85 -27.25
N GLU A 243 -5.29 10.65 -27.17
CA GLU A 243 -5.24 12.04 -26.72
C GLU A 243 -4.66 12.19 -25.31
N TYR A 244 -4.94 11.21 -24.44
CA TYR A 244 -4.55 11.20 -23.04
C TYR A 244 -3.33 10.32 -22.75
N SER A 245 -2.63 9.85 -23.79
CA SER A 245 -1.39 9.10 -23.65
C SER A 245 -0.28 9.99 -23.09
N LEU A 246 0.12 9.73 -21.85
CA LEU A 246 1.25 10.41 -21.18
C LEU A 246 2.56 9.71 -21.56
N GLY A 247 3.35 10.31 -22.47
CA GLY A 247 4.65 9.77 -22.86
C GLY A 247 5.12 10.20 -24.25
N PHE A 248 6.33 9.80 -24.63
CA PHE A 248 6.96 10.15 -25.91
C PHE A 248 6.27 9.54 -27.14
N GLN A 249 5.47 8.49 -26.97
CA GLN A 249 4.70 7.86 -28.05
C GLN A 249 3.21 7.86 -27.70
N LYS A 250 2.45 8.70 -28.39
CA LYS A 250 0.99 8.66 -28.33
C LYS A 250 0.51 7.40 -29.03
N THR A 251 -0.19 6.55 -28.29
CA THR A 251 -0.74 5.30 -28.82
C THR A 251 -2.18 5.16 -28.35
N ALA A 252 -3.05 4.63 -29.19
CA ALA A 252 -4.41 4.25 -28.80
C ALA A 252 -4.45 2.80 -28.29
N GLY A 253 -5.45 2.46 -27.48
CA GLY A 253 -5.78 1.09 -27.12
C GLY A 253 -6.33 0.30 -28.30
N LEU A 254 -6.29 -1.03 -28.20
CA LEU A 254 -6.70 -1.93 -29.28
C LEU A 254 -8.17 -1.72 -29.70
N PHE A 255 -9.08 -1.45 -28.77
CA PHE A 255 -10.50 -1.19 -29.07
C PHE A 255 -10.72 0.16 -29.76
N ARG A 256 -9.72 1.04 -29.74
CA ARG A 256 -9.74 2.36 -30.38
C ARG A 256 -8.99 2.36 -31.72
N GLY A 257 -8.69 1.18 -32.27
CA GLY A 257 -7.94 1.02 -33.53
C GLY A 257 -6.42 1.09 -33.36
N GLY A 258 -5.94 1.07 -32.11
CA GLY A 258 -4.52 1.06 -31.81
C GLY A 258 -3.80 -0.22 -32.21
N PRO A 259 -2.46 -0.20 -32.30
CA PRO A 259 -1.68 -1.36 -32.69
C PRO A 259 -1.68 -2.44 -31.61
N ILE A 260 -1.76 -3.71 -32.03
CA ILE A 260 -1.61 -4.87 -31.13
C ILE A 260 -0.26 -4.88 -30.38
N ARG A 261 0.72 -4.13 -30.89
CA ARG A 261 2.02 -3.91 -30.24
C ARG A 261 1.89 -3.38 -28.82
N LEU A 262 0.92 -2.50 -28.53
CA LEU A 262 0.71 -1.96 -27.18
C LEU A 262 0.37 -3.09 -26.19
N LEU A 263 -0.52 -4.00 -26.60
CA LEU A 263 -0.86 -5.18 -25.80
C LEU A 263 0.36 -6.06 -25.53
N GLY A 264 1.20 -6.28 -26.56
CA GLY A 264 2.46 -7.01 -26.41
C GLY A 264 3.44 -6.36 -25.42
N ILE A 265 3.53 -5.03 -25.42
CA ILE A 265 4.37 -4.28 -24.47
C ILE A 265 3.84 -4.42 -23.05
N GLN A 266 2.53 -4.31 -22.84
CA GLN A 266 1.94 -4.50 -21.51
C GLN A 266 2.17 -5.93 -20.98
N PHE A 267 2.02 -6.96 -21.81
CA PHE A 267 2.34 -8.34 -21.42
C PHE A 267 3.81 -8.53 -21.09
N LEU A 268 4.72 -7.95 -21.87
CA LEU A 268 6.15 -7.97 -21.56
C LEU A 268 6.44 -7.29 -20.23
N GLY A 269 5.79 -6.15 -19.94
CA GLY A 269 5.88 -5.46 -18.66
C GLY A 269 5.41 -6.33 -17.49
N ILE A 270 4.22 -6.95 -17.62
CA ILE A 270 3.68 -7.90 -16.63
C ILE A 270 4.67 -9.03 -16.38
N LEU A 271 5.19 -9.67 -17.42
CA LEU A 271 6.14 -10.78 -17.29
C LEU A 271 7.45 -10.34 -16.64
N SER A 272 7.97 -9.17 -17.04
CA SER A 272 9.22 -8.63 -16.52
C SER A 272 9.12 -8.28 -15.04
N VAL A 273 8.07 -7.54 -14.66
CA VAL A 273 7.82 -7.17 -13.26
C VAL A 273 7.52 -8.41 -12.41
N SER A 274 6.74 -9.35 -12.92
CA SER A 274 6.41 -10.60 -12.20
C SER A 274 7.64 -11.48 -12.00
N ALA A 275 8.44 -11.68 -13.05
CA ALA A 275 9.67 -12.46 -12.95
C ALA A 275 10.67 -11.80 -12.00
N TRP A 276 10.86 -10.48 -12.12
CA TRP A 276 11.74 -9.72 -11.23
C TRP A 276 11.26 -9.79 -9.78
N SER A 277 9.98 -9.61 -9.51
CA SER A 277 9.39 -9.71 -8.16
C SER A 277 9.59 -11.10 -7.57
N VAL A 278 9.18 -12.16 -8.28
CA VAL A 278 9.27 -13.55 -7.78
C VAL A 278 10.72 -13.94 -7.54
N LEU A 279 11.61 -13.68 -8.49
CA LEU A 279 13.01 -14.08 -8.38
C LEU A 279 13.74 -13.35 -7.26
N THR A 280 13.58 -12.03 -7.15
CA THR A 280 14.28 -11.27 -6.09
C THR A 280 13.72 -11.57 -4.71
N THR A 281 12.39 -11.65 -4.55
CA THR A 281 11.77 -11.97 -3.25
C THR A 281 12.12 -13.39 -2.83
N PHE A 282 12.11 -14.35 -3.76
CA PHE A 282 12.55 -15.70 -3.45
C PHE A 282 14.03 -15.74 -3.02
N ALA A 283 14.92 -15.06 -3.74
CA ALA A 283 16.35 -15.00 -3.40
C ALA A 283 16.58 -14.35 -2.03
N LEU A 284 15.88 -13.25 -1.74
CA LEU A 284 15.98 -12.53 -0.47
C LEU A 284 15.49 -13.41 0.69
N LEU A 285 14.26 -13.92 0.61
CA LEU A 285 13.67 -14.76 1.66
C LEU A 285 14.46 -16.05 1.87
N TRP A 286 14.97 -16.66 0.79
CA TRP A 286 15.83 -17.83 0.88
C TRP A 286 17.13 -17.52 1.62
N THR A 287 17.75 -16.38 1.32
CA THR A 287 18.97 -15.91 1.98
C THR A 287 18.72 -15.65 3.47
N ILE A 288 17.67 -14.91 3.81
CA ILE A 288 17.27 -14.63 5.19
C ILE A 288 17.02 -15.94 5.95
N ASN A 289 16.26 -16.87 5.35
CA ASN A 289 15.97 -18.16 5.98
C ASN A 289 17.24 -18.99 6.19
N LYS A 290 18.20 -18.93 5.27
CA LYS A 290 19.48 -19.64 5.36
C LYS A 290 20.35 -19.14 6.52
N PHE A 291 20.40 -17.83 6.75
CA PHE A 291 21.31 -17.22 7.72
C PHE A 291 20.66 -16.93 9.09
N ILE A 292 19.40 -16.51 9.12
CA ILE A 292 18.73 -16.03 10.34
C ILE A 292 17.85 -17.12 10.98
N ARG A 293 17.48 -18.19 10.24
CA ARG A 293 16.74 -19.41 10.66
C ARG A 293 15.43 -19.23 11.46
N THR A 294 15.04 -18.00 11.81
CA THR A 294 13.96 -17.66 12.74
C THR A 294 12.93 -16.72 12.11
N PHE A 295 12.84 -16.68 10.78
CA PHE A 295 11.91 -15.76 10.09
C PHE A 295 10.44 -16.14 10.26
N ARG A 296 10.15 -17.44 10.43
CA ARG A 296 8.79 -17.93 10.70
C ARG A 296 8.65 -18.22 12.20
N ILE A 297 7.62 -17.63 12.81
CA ILE A 297 7.23 -17.92 14.20
C ILE A 297 6.98 -19.42 14.38
N GLN A 298 7.28 -19.93 15.57
CA GLN A 298 7.07 -21.34 15.89
C GLN A 298 5.57 -21.65 15.99
N PRO A 299 5.14 -22.90 15.73
CA PRO A 299 3.71 -23.25 15.77
C PRO A 299 3.01 -22.94 17.10
N TRP A 300 3.72 -23.00 18.22
CA TRP A 300 3.16 -22.67 19.54
C TRP A 300 3.01 -21.15 19.77
N GLU A 301 3.93 -20.34 19.23
CA GLU A 301 3.83 -18.86 19.22
C GLU A 301 2.66 -18.42 18.36
N GLU A 302 2.43 -19.11 17.23
CA GLU A 302 1.28 -18.87 16.36
C GLU A 302 -0.06 -19.14 17.07
N ILE A 303 -0.12 -20.18 17.93
CA ILE A 303 -1.33 -20.52 18.69
C ILE A 303 -1.66 -19.46 19.75
N LEU A 304 -0.65 -19.00 20.49
CA LEU A 304 -0.75 -17.95 21.52
C LEU A 304 -1.08 -16.58 20.90
N GLY A 305 -0.45 -16.26 19.78
CA GLY A 305 -0.55 -14.97 19.11
C GLY A 305 0.70 -14.13 19.31
N ALA A 306 1.08 -13.42 18.26
CA ALA A 306 2.30 -12.63 18.23
C ALA A 306 2.20 -11.36 19.08
N ASP A 307 0.99 -10.86 19.38
CA ASP A 307 0.81 -9.75 20.33
C ASP A 307 1.35 -10.12 21.72
N LEU A 308 1.07 -11.34 22.17
CA LEU A 308 1.59 -11.84 23.43
C LEU A 308 3.07 -12.20 23.31
N CYS A 309 3.46 -12.90 22.25
CA CYS A 309 4.81 -13.47 22.14
C CYS A 309 5.90 -12.45 21.80
N GLU A 310 5.60 -11.42 21.01
CA GLU A 310 6.59 -10.41 20.60
C GLU A 310 6.46 -9.12 21.43
N HIS A 311 5.26 -8.79 21.90
CA HIS A 311 4.97 -7.48 22.52
C HIS A 311 4.42 -7.54 23.95
N GLY A 312 4.12 -8.73 24.48
CA GLY A 312 3.59 -8.91 25.83
C GLY A 312 2.16 -8.35 26.03
N VAL A 313 1.41 -8.14 24.96
CA VAL A 313 0.04 -7.61 25.00
C VAL A 313 -0.95 -8.77 25.16
N ARG A 314 -1.84 -8.65 26.16
CA ARG A 314 -2.87 -9.65 26.49
C ARG A 314 -4.25 -9.13 26.13
N HIS A 315 -5.07 -10.04 25.62
CA HIS A 315 -6.50 -9.84 25.33
C HIS A 315 -7.34 -10.77 26.23
N ASP A 316 -7.19 -10.65 27.55
CA ASP A 316 -7.79 -11.54 28.56
C ASP A 316 -9.32 -11.48 28.61
N ASP A 317 -9.88 -10.39 28.09
CA ASP A 317 -11.31 -10.16 27.91
C ASP A 317 -11.93 -11.06 26.82
N ILE A 318 -11.12 -11.56 25.89
CA ILE A 318 -11.58 -12.28 24.70
C ILE A 318 -10.92 -13.67 24.58
N LEU A 319 -9.71 -13.85 25.11
CA LEU A 319 -8.92 -15.08 24.98
C LEU A 319 -8.60 -15.70 26.33
N ASP A 320 -8.94 -16.98 26.49
CA ASP A 320 -8.47 -17.79 27.61
C ASP A 320 -7.04 -18.29 27.34
N TYR A 321 -6.06 -17.57 27.86
CA TYR A 321 -4.66 -17.97 27.76
C TYR A 321 -4.32 -19.19 28.62
N GLU A 322 -5.00 -19.41 29.76
CA GLU A 322 -4.75 -20.59 30.58
C GLU A 322 -5.11 -21.88 29.85
N GLU A 323 -6.25 -21.90 29.17
CA GLU A 323 -6.67 -23.02 28.34
C GLU A 323 -5.66 -23.25 27.20
N LYS A 324 -5.23 -22.17 26.53
CA LYS A 324 -4.22 -22.25 25.47
C LYS A 324 -2.88 -22.81 25.97
N PHE A 325 -2.41 -22.36 27.13
CA PHE A 325 -1.19 -22.91 27.75
C PHE A 325 -1.38 -24.39 28.12
N LYS A 326 -2.51 -24.77 28.74
CA LYS A 326 -2.82 -26.18 29.04
C LYS A 326 -2.82 -27.05 27.76
N ALA A 327 -3.44 -26.57 26.69
CA ALA A 327 -3.50 -27.24 25.40
C ALA A 327 -2.11 -27.39 24.75
N LEU A 328 -1.25 -26.37 24.86
CA LEU A 328 0.13 -26.44 24.38
C LEU A 328 0.97 -27.44 25.18
N LYS A 329 0.79 -27.51 26.51
CA LYS A 329 1.48 -28.47 27.37
C LYS A 329 1.09 -29.90 27.01
N ALA A 330 -0.21 -30.12 26.79
CA ALA A 330 -0.75 -31.42 26.35
C ALA A 330 -0.21 -31.85 24.98
N ARG A 331 0.16 -30.90 24.11
CA ARG A 331 0.80 -31.16 22.81
C ARG A 331 2.32 -31.35 22.90
N GLY A 332 2.90 -31.35 24.10
CA GLY A 332 4.33 -31.56 24.34
C GLY A 332 5.22 -30.36 24.02
N PHE A 333 4.65 -29.16 23.90
CA PHE A 333 5.45 -27.94 23.75
C PHE A 333 6.00 -27.51 25.11
N HIS A 334 7.30 -27.22 25.17
CA HIS A 334 7.98 -26.71 26.35
C HIS A 334 8.51 -25.29 26.07
N TRP A 335 7.75 -24.29 26.51
CA TRP A 335 8.10 -22.86 26.35
C TRP A 335 8.86 -22.29 27.56
N GLU A 336 8.93 -23.05 28.65
CA GLU A 336 9.60 -22.72 29.92
C GLU A 336 11.11 -22.48 29.74
N THR A 337 11.68 -22.83 28.58
CA THR A 337 13.10 -22.59 28.25
C THR A 337 13.42 -21.14 27.85
N ARG A 338 12.41 -20.26 27.74
CA ARG A 338 12.62 -18.85 27.39
C ARG A 338 12.42 -17.94 28.62
N PRO A 339 13.46 -17.17 29.03
CA PRO A 339 13.42 -16.36 30.26
C PRO A 339 12.25 -15.36 30.35
N TRP A 340 11.79 -14.81 29.22
CA TRP A 340 10.68 -13.86 29.21
C TRP A 340 9.31 -14.52 29.39
N ILE A 341 9.15 -15.81 29.04
CA ILE A 341 7.90 -16.55 29.21
C ILE A 341 7.72 -16.98 30.66
N GLU A 342 8.80 -17.32 31.35
CA GLU A 342 8.79 -17.58 32.78
C GLU A 342 8.30 -16.35 33.56
N LYS A 343 8.77 -15.16 33.15
CA LYS A 343 8.32 -13.86 33.67
C LYS A 343 6.86 -13.53 33.30
N LEU A 344 6.40 -13.94 32.13
CA LEU A 344 5.01 -13.80 31.70
C LEU A 344 4.09 -14.73 32.51
N HIS A 345 4.52 -15.97 32.76
CA HIS A 345 3.77 -16.99 33.50
C HIS A 345 3.72 -16.71 35.00
N SER A 346 4.76 -16.10 35.58
CA SER A 346 4.70 -15.57 36.95
C SER A 346 3.71 -14.41 37.08
N ASN A 347 3.61 -13.55 36.06
CA ASN A 347 2.64 -12.45 36.03
C ASN A 347 1.20 -12.91 35.75
N LEU A 348 1.02 -14.10 35.16
CA LEU A 348 -0.28 -14.75 34.95
C LEU A 348 -0.92 -15.24 36.27
N GLN A 349 -0.13 -15.49 37.31
CA GLN A 349 -0.63 -15.92 38.63
C GLN A 349 -1.09 -14.76 39.51
N VAL A 350 -0.86 -13.51 39.09
CA VAL A 350 -1.33 -12.33 39.79
C VAL A 350 -2.67 -11.94 39.15
N PRO A 351 -3.81 -12.08 39.87
CA PRO A 351 -5.10 -11.62 39.33
C PRO A 351 -4.99 -10.12 39.02
N PRO A 352 -5.65 -9.62 37.95
CA PRO A 352 -5.72 -8.19 37.72
C PRO A 352 -6.35 -7.56 38.96
N GLU A 353 -5.64 -6.63 39.61
CA GLU A 353 -6.23 -5.87 40.69
C GLU A 353 -7.54 -5.28 40.17
N ALA A 354 -8.64 -5.61 40.86
CA ALA A 354 -9.94 -5.02 40.58
C ALA A 354 -9.76 -3.50 40.48
N PRO A 355 -10.48 -2.78 39.60
CA PRO A 355 -10.38 -1.35 39.50
C PRO A 355 -10.84 -0.74 40.82
N SER A 356 -9.89 -0.60 41.75
CA SER A 356 -10.06 0.15 42.97
C SER A 356 -10.27 1.59 42.51
N GLN A 357 -11.20 2.25 43.18
CA GLN A 357 -11.65 3.60 42.87
C GLN A 357 -10.48 4.59 42.94
N LEU A 358 -9.71 4.68 41.86
CA LEU A 358 -8.68 5.69 41.64
C LEU A 358 -9.38 6.89 41.02
N GLY A 359 -9.73 7.82 41.89
CA GLY A 359 -10.26 9.12 41.52
C GLY A 359 -9.40 9.79 40.45
N THR A 360 -10.07 10.30 39.41
CA THR A 360 -9.82 11.48 38.55
C THR A 360 -8.43 12.17 38.54
N GLY A 361 -7.30 11.47 38.66
CA GLY A 361 -6.01 12.17 38.82
C GLY A 361 -4.72 11.39 38.56
N ALA A 362 -4.77 10.19 37.96
CA ALA A 362 -3.56 9.40 37.74
C ALA A 362 -3.47 8.88 36.29
N ALA A 363 -3.23 9.80 35.35
CA ALA A 363 -2.54 9.47 34.12
C ALA A 363 -1.10 9.08 34.48
N ILE A 364 -0.89 7.84 34.92
CA ILE A 364 0.44 7.30 35.16
C ILE A 364 1.09 7.09 33.79
N ASN A 365 2.05 7.97 33.51
CA ASN A 365 2.88 8.00 32.31
C ASN A 365 3.44 6.61 31.97
N LYS A 366 2.93 6.00 30.89
CA LYS A 366 3.52 4.82 30.21
C LYS A 366 4.95 5.05 29.71
N THR A 367 5.46 6.28 29.79
CA THR A 367 6.82 6.67 29.45
C THR A 367 7.83 6.28 30.54
N GLU A 368 7.44 6.25 31.82
CA GLU A 368 8.39 5.93 32.91
C GLU A 368 8.75 4.44 32.97
N SER A 369 7.85 3.55 32.56
CA SER A 369 8.12 2.12 32.44
C SER A 369 9.11 1.80 31.31
N PHE A 370 9.18 2.65 30.28
CA PHE A 370 10.13 2.49 29.17
C PHE A 370 11.55 2.93 29.54
N VAL A 371 11.70 3.96 30.38
CA VAL A 371 13.01 4.46 30.84
C VAL A 371 13.65 3.52 31.85
N ARG A 372 12.87 2.85 32.72
CA ARG A 372 13.43 1.85 33.65
C ARG A 372 13.99 0.60 32.95
N TYR A 373 13.48 0.25 31.77
CA TYR A 373 13.96 -0.92 31.01
C TYR A 373 15.41 -0.78 30.51
N PHE A 374 15.89 0.44 30.28
CA PHE A 374 17.27 0.70 29.81
C PHE A 374 18.25 1.04 30.92
N HIS A 375 17.78 1.28 32.14
CA HIS A 375 18.65 1.61 33.26
C HIS A 375 19.15 0.36 34.03
N ASP A 376 18.53 -0.80 33.76
CA ASP A 376 18.87 -2.11 34.35
C ASP A 376 19.57 -3.06 33.34
N LEU A 377 20.05 -2.53 32.21
CA LEU A 377 21.04 -3.13 31.30
C LEU A 377 22.35 -2.38 31.44
#